data_AF-A0A7S0Q4G0-F1
#
_entry.id   AF-A0A7S0Q4G0-F1
#
_cell.length_a   1.000
_cell.length_b   1.000
_cell.length_c   1.000
_cell.angle_alpha   90.00
_cell.angle_beta   90.00
_cell.angle_gamma   90.00
#
_symmetry.space_group_name_H-M   'P 1'
#
loop_
_entity.id
_entity.type
_entity.pdbx_description
1 polymer ?
#
loop_
_entity_poly.entity_id
_entity_poly.type
_entity_poly.pdbx_seq_one_letter_code
_entity_poly.pdbx_strand_id
1 'polypeptide(L)'
;HVFVLLLPTVAAETPLSPAAADFQASAHALGWLSTKLEMTNLGDRGVGVIAREPILEGQVLIQAPAAACITRMRAEHDEVVGRIIRDRDPPVEAHAAIAVWLMAARATPAPELRT
;
A
#
# COMPACT_ATOMS: atom_id res chain seq x y z
N HIS A 1 -7.98 -19.48 0.63
CA HIS A 1 -8.02 -18.46 1.71
C HIS A 1 -9.24 -17.59 1.46
N VAL A 2 -10.26 -17.67 2.31
CA VAL A 2 -11.47 -16.83 2.24
C VAL A 2 -11.21 -15.61 3.10
N PHE A 3 -11.27 -14.40 2.53
CA PHE A 3 -11.20 -13.15 3.27
C PHE A 3 -12.63 -12.70 3.59
N VAL A 4 -13.02 -12.75 4.87
CA VAL A 4 -14.31 -12.26 5.35
C VAL A 4 -14.17 -10.78 5.65
N LEU A 5 -14.83 -9.92 4.88
CA LEU A 5 -14.97 -8.48 5.14
C LEU A 5 -16.12 -8.26 6.12
N LEU A 6 -15.79 -8.01 7.39
CA LEU A 6 -16.77 -7.64 8.42
C LEU A 6 -17.10 -6.14 8.33
N LEU A 7 -18.33 -5.84 7.89
CA LEU A 7 -18.96 -4.52 7.92
C LEU A 7 -19.18 -4.08 9.38
N PRO A 8 -18.58 -2.97 9.86
CA PRO A 8 -19.02 -2.33 11.08
C PRO A 8 -20.10 -1.30 10.72
N THR A 9 -21.17 -1.35 11.49
CA THR A 9 -22.18 -0.29 11.61
C THR A 9 -21.53 1.06 11.93
N VAL A 10 -21.90 2.06 11.13
CA VAL A 10 -21.85 3.53 11.32
C VAL A 10 -21.08 4.01 12.57
N ALA A 11 -19.78 4.20 12.42
CA ALA A 11 -19.01 5.13 13.24
C ALA A 11 -18.78 6.40 12.40
N ALA A 12 -18.87 7.58 13.01
CA ALA A 12 -18.69 8.87 12.35
C ALA A 12 -17.50 8.82 11.37
N GLU A 13 -17.80 8.97 10.07
CA GLU A 13 -16.83 8.86 8.99
C GLU A 13 -15.81 9.99 9.14
N THR A 14 -14.69 9.69 9.79
CA THR A 14 -13.56 10.61 9.78
C THR A 14 -13.06 10.66 8.34
N PRO A 15 -12.93 11.85 7.73
CA PRO A 15 -12.48 11.96 6.35
C PRO A 15 -11.12 11.27 6.19
N LEU A 16 -10.93 10.59 5.05
CA LEU A 16 -9.63 10.04 4.67
C LEU A 16 -8.57 11.14 4.77
N SER A 17 -7.36 10.76 5.17
CA SER A 17 -6.23 11.68 5.05
C SER A 17 -6.00 12.03 3.57
N PRO A 18 -5.50 13.24 3.24
CA PRO A 18 -5.21 13.62 1.86
C PRO A 18 -4.35 12.57 1.14
N ALA A 19 -3.30 12.08 1.80
CA ALA A 19 -2.44 11.04 1.23
C ALA A 19 -3.18 9.71 0.93
N ALA A 20 -4.17 9.33 1.73
CA ALA A 20 -4.99 8.14 1.45
C ALA A 20 -5.96 8.38 0.29
N ALA A 21 -6.52 9.59 0.18
CA ALA A 21 -7.38 9.98 -0.93
C ALA A 21 -6.59 10.05 -2.26
N ASP A 22 -5.39 10.63 -2.24
CA ASP A 22 -4.49 10.72 -3.40
C ASP A 22 -4.05 9.32 -3.85
N PHE A 23 -3.74 8.44 -2.89
CA PHE A 23 -3.44 7.04 -3.18
C PHE A 23 -4.64 6.32 -3.81
N GLN A 24 -5.86 6.50 -3.28
CA GLN A 24 -7.06 5.90 -3.88
C GLN A 24 -7.25 6.38 -5.32
N ALA A 25 -7.18 7.68 -5.56
CA ALA A 25 -7.33 8.26 -6.89
C ALA A 25 -6.29 7.68 -7.88
N SER A 26 -5.03 7.58 -7.45
CA SER A 26 -3.94 7.00 -8.24
C SER A 26 -4.15 5.51 -8.49
N ALA A 27 -4.57 4.76 -7.47
CA ALA A 27 -4.83 3.33 -7.58
C ALA A 27 -5.99 3.02 -8.55
N HIS A 28 -7.03 3.86 -8.60
CA HIS A 28 -8.07 3.76 -9.62
C HIS A 28 -7.54 4.09 -11.01
N ALA A 29 -6.81 5.21 -11.16
CA ALA A 29 -6.26 5.64 -12.43
C ALA A 29 -5.31 4.60 -13.04
N LEU A 30 -4.55 3.90 -12.20
CA LEU A 30 -3.61 2.84 -12.60
C LEU A 30 -4.26 1.46 -12.73
N GLY A 31 -5.56 1.33 -12.45
CA GLY A 31 -6.29 0.06 -12.51
C GLY A 31 -5.92 -0.93 -11.41
N TRP A 32 -5.24 -0.47 -10.35
CA TRP A 32 -4.87 -1.32 -9.21
C TRP A 32 -6.03 -1.58 -8.27
N LEU A 33 -6.96 -0.64 -8.20
CA LEU A 33 -8.17 -0.71 -7.38
C LEU A 33 -9.38 -0.51 -8.29
N SER A 34 -10.32 -1.46 -8.28
CA SER A 34 -11.59 -1.34 -9.01
C SER A 34 -12.36 -0.11 -8.54
N THR A 35 -12.98 0.62 -9.48
CA THR A 35 -13.83 1.78 -9.18
C THR A 35 -15.09 1.44 -8.36
N LYS A 36 -15.41 0.14 -8.22
CA LYS A 36 -16.46 -0.35 -7.31
C LYS A 36 -16.05 -0.34 -5.85
N LEU A 37 -14.78 -0.12 -5.57
CA LEU A 37 -14.21 -0.06 -4.22
C LEU A 37 -13.88 1.38 -3.86
N GLU A 38 -14.06 1.73 -2.59
CA GLU A 38 -13.68 3.02 -2.03
C GLU A 38 -12.91 2.78 -0.74
N MET A 39 -11.81 3.53 -0.54
CA MET A 39 -11.12 3.56 0.74
C MET A 39 -11.91 4.44 1.71
N THR A 40 -11.97 4.04 2.96
CA THR A 40 -12.66 4.81 3.99
C THR A 40 -12.00 4.60 5.34
N ASN A 41 -12.26 5.51 6.28
CA ASN A 41 -11.84 5.34 7.65
C ASN A 41 -12.86 4.46 8.40
N LEU A 42 -12.42 3.32 8.89
CA LEU A 42 -13.20 2.35 9.66
C LEU A 42 -13.09 2.59 11.18
N GLY A 43 -12.81 3.83 11.58
CA GLY A 43 -12.66 4.27 12.96
C GLY A 43 -11.41 3.70 13.62
N ASP A 44 -11.60 2.98 14.72
CA ASP A 44 -10.60 2.31 15.52
C ASP A 44 -9.85 1.18 14.78
N ARG A 45 -10.35 0.75 13.62
CA ARG A 45 -9.66 -0.21 12.72
C ARG A 45 -8.76 0.48 11.68
N GLY A 46 -8.76 1.80 11.62
CA GLY A 46 -7.98 2.58 10.67
C GLY A 46 -8.58 2.60 9.26
N VAL A 47 -7.74 2.81 8.25
CA VAL A 47 -8.17 2.89 6.85
C VAL A 47 -8.41 1.49 6.27
N GLY A 48 -9.56 1.29 5.63
CA GLY A 48 -9.89 0.07 4.93
C GLY A 48 -10.59 0.34 3.59
N VAL A 49 -11.13 -0.71 2.98
CA VAL A 49 -11.79 -0.65 1.67
C VAL A 49 -13.19 -1.22 1.77
N ILE A 50 -14.17 -0.53 1.19
CA ILE A 50 -15.58 -0.93 1.12
C ILE A 50 -16.05 -1.03 -0.32
N ALA A 51 -17.07 -1.83 -0.57
CA ALA A 51 -17.77 -1.88 -1.85
C ALA A 51 -18.83 -0.78 -1.93
N ARG A 52 -18.87 -0.05 -3.04
CA ARG A 52 -19.91 0.97 -3.34
C ARG A 52 -21.00 0.44 -4.25
N GLU A 53 -20.75 -0.69 -4.88
CA GLU A 53 -21.65 -1.34 -5.83
C GLU A 53 -21.61 -2.87 -5.66
N PRO A 54 -22.61 -3.60 -6.16
CA PRO A 54 -22.59 -5.06 -6.18
C PRO A 54 -21.35 -5.63 -6.90
N ILE A 55 -20.76 -6.64 -6.25
CA ILE A 55 -19.58 -7.36 -6.74
C ILE A 55 -20.02 -8.78 -7.12
N LEU A 56 -19.69 -9.17 -8.35
CA LEU A 56 -19.96 -10.52 -8.84
C LEU A 56 -18.83 -11.47 -8.44
N GLU A 57 -19.17 -12.74 -8.28
CA GLU A 57 -18.18 -13.79 -8.06
C GLU A 57 -17.17 -13.86 -9.22
N GLY A 58 -15.90 -14.02 -8.88
CA GLY A 58 -14.80 -14.06 -9.85
C GLY A 58 -14.35 -12.70 -10.38
N GLN A 59 -15.01 -11.59 -10.01
CA GLN A 59 -14.56 -10.26 -10.40
C GLN A 59 -13.22 -9.90 -9.72
N VAL A 60 -12.23 -9.47 -10.50
CA VAL A 60 -10.98 -8.92 -9.97
C VAL A 60 -11.22 -7.51 -9.46
N LEU A 61 -10.90 -7.27 -8.19
CA LEU A 61 -11.15 -5.99 -7.51
C LEU A 61 -9.88 -5.22 -7.18
N ILE A 62 -8.79 -5.95 -6.90
CA ILE A 62 -7.50 -5.41 -6.51
C ILE A 62 -6.45 -6.15 -7.31
N GLN A 63 -5.61 -5.42 -8.02
CA GLN A 63 -4.51 -5.97 -8.80
C GLN A 63 -3.31 -5.02 -8.75
N ALA A 64 -2.39 -5.27 -7.83
CA ALA A 64 -1.13 -4.52 -7.78
C ALA A 64 -0.07 -5.22 -8.65
N PRO A 65 0.54 -4.55 -9.65
CA PRO A 65 1.66 -5.10 -10.37
C PRO A 65 2.88 -5.24 -9.44
N ALA A 66 3.75 -6.21 -9.71
CA ALA A 66 4.96 -6.42 -8.89
C ALA A 66 5.84 -5.15 -8.78
N ALA A 67 5.82 -4.30 -9.80
CA ALA A 67 6.53 -3.02 -9.81
C ALA A 67 5.98 -2.00 -8.78
N ALA A 68 4.73 -2.14 -8.33
CA ALA A 68 4.15 -1.33 -7.26
C ALA A 68 4.54 -1.83 -5.87
N CYS A 69 5.05 -3.06 -5.75
CA CYS A 69 5.44 -3.64 -4.47
C CYS A 69 6.84 -3.16 -4.05
N ILE A 70 7.01 -2.94 -2.74
CA ILE A 70 8.32 -2.80 -2.13
C ILE A 70 8.77 -4.19 -1.67
N THR A 71 9.88 -4.65 -2.23
CA THR A 71 10.45 -5.97 -1.95
C THR A 71 11.87 -5.83 -1.40
N ARG A 72 12.38 -6.90 -0.79
CA ARG A 72 13.79 -6.97 -0.39
C ARG A 72 14.73 -6.66 -1.56
N MET A 73 14.48 -7.27 -2.72
CA MET A 73 15.27 -7.04 -3.93
C MET A 73 15.29 -5.57 -4.35
N ARG A 74 14.16 -4.87 -4.23
CA ARG A 74 14.08 -3.43 -4.50
C ARG A 74 14.93 -2.62 -3.51
N ALA A 75 14.86 -2.96 -2.22
CA ALA A 75 15.68 -2.32 -1.19
C ALA A 75 17.19 -2.53 -1.41
N GLU A 76 17.58 -3.72 -1.87
CA GLU A 76 18.98 -4.06 -2.17
C GLU A 76 19.52 -3.36 -3.42
N HIS A 77 18.68 -3.15 -4.43
CA HIS A 77 19.03 -2.45 -5.66
C HIS A 77 19.01 -0.92 -5.54
N ASP A 78 18.41 -0.37 -4.49
CA ASP A 78 18.47 1.07 -4.21
C ASP A 78 19.92 1.49 -3.88
N GLU A 79 20.42 2.55 -4.52
CA GLU A 79 21.84 2.94 -4.39
C GLU A 79 22.22 3.37 -2.97
N VAL A 80 21.30 3.99 -2.23
CA VAL A 80 21.56 4.49 -0.88
C VAL A 80 21.33 3.38 0.12
N VAL A 81 20.15 2.76 0.08
CA VAL A 81 19.74 1.70 1.01
C VAL A 81 20.59 0.45 0.82
N GLY A 82 20.83 0.05 -0.43
CA GLY A 82 21.63 -1.11 -0.79
C GLY A 82 23.06 -1.05 -0.26
N ARG A 83 23.68 0.14 -0.16
CA ARG A 83 24.99 0.31 0.50
C ARG A 83 24.91 0.09 2.00
N ILE A 84 23.87 0.62 2.64
CA ILE A 84 23.67 0.51 4.11
C ILE A 84 23.47 -0.95 4.55
N ILE A 85 22.79 -1.76 3.72
CA ILE A 85 22.40 -3.12 4.10
C ILE A 85 23.35 -4.22 3.61
N ARG A 86 24.10 -4.03 2.51
CA ARG A 86 25.02 -5.04 1.97
C ARG A 86 26.25 -5.27 2.83
N ASP A 87 26.73 -4.23 3.52
CA ASP A 87 27.98 -4.28 4.30
C ASP A 87 27.75 -4.75 5.75
N ARG A 88 26.54 -5.27 6.07
CA ARG A 88 26.21 -5.74 7.41
C ARG A 88 26.56 -7.21 7.58
N ASP A 89 27.25 -7.49 8.68
CA ASP A 89 27.47 -8.85 9.21
C ASP A 89 26.89 -8.91 10.65
N PRO A 90 25.83 -9.70 10.89
CA PRO A 90 25.16 -10.59 9.94
C PRO A 90 24.34 -9.85 8.86
N PRO A 91 23.99 -10.53 7.75
CA PRO A 91 23.15 -9.96 6.69
C PRO A 91 21.80 -9.45 7.23
N VAL A 92 21.35 -8.32 6.72
CA VAL A 92 20.08 -7.71 7.13
C VAL A 92 18.89 -8.60 6.73
N GLU A 93 17.96 -8.79 7.66
CA GLU A 93 16.71 -9.50 7.39
C GLU A 93 15.83 -8.75 6.38
N ALA A 94 15.00 -9.49 5.63
CA ALA A 94 14.16 -8.92 4.58
C ALA A 94 13.25 -7.78 5.08
N HIS A 95 12.64 -7.97 6.26
CA HIS A 95 11.74 -6.98 6.85
C HIS A 95 12.49 -5.70 7.25
N ALA A 96 13.73 -5.84 7.75
CA ALA A 96 14.58 -4.71 8.12
C ALA A 96 15.07 -3.95 6.87
N ALA A 97 15.43 -4.66 5.79
CA ALA A 97 15.79 -4.02 4.52
C ALA A 97 14.63 -3.18 3.95
N ILE A 98 13.41 -3.71 3.96
CA ILE A 98 12.21 -2.99 3.54
C ILE A 98 11.96 -1.77 4.45
N ALA A 99 12.12 -1.92 5.76
CA ALA A 99 11.96 -0.80 6.69
C ALA A 99 12.97 0.33 6.45
N VAL A 100 14.24 0.01 6.22
CA VAL A 100 15.27 1.00 5.86
C VAL A 100 14.92 1.71 4.57
N TRP A 101 14.42 0.98 3.57
CA TRP A 101 13.95 1.57 2.32
C TRP A 101 12.78 2.54 2.55
N LEU A 102 11.77 2.15 3.33
CA LEU A 102 10.62 3.02 3.64
C LEU A 102 11.05 4.29 4.38
N MET A 103 12.02 4.20 5.29
CA MET A 103 12.58 5.37 5.98
C MET A 103 13.30 6.31 5.00
N ALA A 104 14.10 5.76 4.07
CA ALA A 104 14.79 6.54 3.04
C ALA A 104 13.79 7.21 2.07
N ALA A 105 12.78 6.47 1.61
CA ALA A 105 11.75 6.97 0.71
C ALA A 105 10.91 8.10 1.32
N ARG A 106 10.73 8.11 2.65
CA ARG A 106 10.07 9.24 3.34
C ARG A 106 10.90 10.53 3.29
N ALA A 107 12.22 10.42 3.36
CA ALA A 107 13.11 11.57 3.29
C ALA A 107 13.34 12.04 1.84
N THR A 108 13.29 11.13 0.88
CA THR A 108 13.41 11.42 -0.54
C THR A 108 12.48 10.48 -1.31
N PRO A 109 11.27 10.95 -1.68
CA PRO A 109 10.30 10.11 -2.36
C PRO A 109 10.88 9.54 -3.65
N ALA A 110 10.79 8.22 -3.78
CA ALA A 110 11.12 7.53 -5.00
C ALA A 110 10.27 8.11 -6.15
N PRO A 111 10.80 8.27 -7.38
CA PRO A 111 10.09 8.95 -8.47
C PRO A 111 8.66 8.46 -8.71
N GLU A 112 8.43 7.17 -8.56
CA GLU A 112 7.15 6.48 -8.68
C GLU A 112 6.17 6.70 -7.52
N LEU A 113 6.64 7.25 -6.40
CA LEU A 113 5.84 7.64 -5.23
C LEU A 113 5.60 9.16 -5.19
N ARG A 114 6.06 9.91 -6.20
CA ARG A 114 5.80 11.35 -6.37
C ARG A 114 4.47 11.50 -7.11
N THR A 115 3.37 11.26 -6.42
CA THR A 115 2.05 11.76 -6.80
C THR A 115 1.92 13.22 -6.36
#